data_AF-A0AA46A6Z7-F1
#
_entry.id   AF-A0AA46A6Z7-F1
#
_cell.length_a   1.000
_cell.length_b   1.000
_cell.length_c   1.000
_cell.angle_alpha   90.00
_cell.angle_beta   90.00
_cell.angle_gamma   90.00
#
_symmetry.space_group_name_H-M   'P 1'
#
loop_
_entity.id
_entity.type
_entity.pdbx_description
1 polymer ?
#
loop_
_entity_poly.entity_id
_entity_poly.type
_entity_poly.pdbx_seq_one_letter_code
_entity_poly.pdbx_strand_id
1 'polypeptide(L)'
;MTATNGPSMTESLNIGIPQRVLALRSIFSSNRAYRQFEERFRYLLERRRAEIAAGVVAEARCIALIGASGSGKTTAARHLFAVQPDLVLEEPETPRMEVASLPVPTPATLKFVGQTTLTALGFPLRRERTAQTIWDMVKDHLAARQTLFLHYDEAQDLSAHQTPKELTSVVNTLKSLMQHPVWPVGLILTGTAELKTIINHDAQLARRVYPIEFPRLDLVLDAERVRQLLCLYSRRADMTPCNEVGTTEFAARLIHAGAREFGLLIELVIAALEEAMLSGAETLEILHFTRMFGKRAGCIDGLNPFVAGDFERIDTRKLLNHGECDVQ
;
A
#
# COMPACT_ATOMS: atom_id res chain seq x y z
N MET A 1 12.59 -23.60 54.59
CA MET A 1 13.48 -22.81 53.69
C MET A 1 13.71 -23.66 52.46
N THR A 2 13.27 -23.36 51.25
CA THR A 2 12.64 -22.17 50.64
C THR A 2 11.88 -22.69 49.43
N ALA A 3 10.57 -22.47 49.39
CA ALA A 3 9.76 -22.65 48.19
C ALA A 3 9.98 -21.42 47.29
N THR A 4 10.50 -21.63 46.09
CA THR A 4 10.56 -20.60 45.04
C THR A 4 9.32 -20.74 44.19
N ASN A 5 8.33 -19.90 44.48
CA ASN A 5 7.16 -19.65 43.65
C ASN A 5 7.62 -19.27 42.23
N GLY A 6 7.27 -20.08 41.23
CA GLY A 6 7.26 -19.63 39.84
C GLY A 6 6.16 -18.57 39.67
N PRO A 7 6.34 -17.59 38.79
CA PRO A 7 5.30 -16.62 38.52
C PRO A 7 4.08 -17.33 37.93
N SER A 8 2.95 -17.13 38.62
CA SER A 8 1.62 -17.61 38.28
C SER A 8 1.15 -17.09 36.92
N MET A 9 0.46 -17.96 36.18
CA MET A 9 -0.40 -17.60 35.07
C MET A 9 -1.49 -16.62 35.54
N THR A 10 -1.28 -15.31 35.39
CA THR A 10 -2.28 -14.22 35.32
C THR A 10 -1.56 -12.88 35.19
N GLU A 11 -0.83 -12.68 34.08
CA GLU A 11 -0.51 -11.33 33.59
C GLU A 11 -1.19 -11.17 32.23
N SER A 12 -2.52 -11.03 32.28
CA SER A 12 -3.24 -10.36 31.20
C SER A 12 -2.76 -8.90 31.21
N LEU A 13 -1.65 -8.63 30.53
CA LEU A 13 -1.21 -7.26 30.26
C LEU A 13 -2.44 -6.50 29.74
N ASN A 14 -2.84 -5.45 30.46
CA ASN A 14 -3.88 -4.56 30.02
C ASN A 14 -3.31 -3.76 28.85
N ILE A 15 -3.34 -4.38 27.65
CA ILE A 15 -2.79 -3.83 26.43
C ILE A 15 -3.56 -2.53 26.14
N GLY A 16 -2.87 -1.40 26.20
CA GLY A 16 -3.46 -0.08 25.96
C GLY A 16 -4.14 0.00 24.58
N ILE A 17 -5.09 0.93 24.44
CA ILE A 17 -5.81 1.16 23.18
C ILE A 17 -4.86 1.30 21.97
N PRO A 18 -3.74 2.03 22.03
CA PRO A 18 -2.81 2.12 20.89
C PRO A 18 -2.26 0.77 20.43
N GLN A 19 -1.94 -0.14 21.35
CA GLN A 19 -1.44 -1.46 21.03
C GLN A 19 -2.54 -2.38 20.46
N ARG A 20 -3.78 -2.25 20.95
CA ARG A 20 -4.95 -2.94 20.36
C ARG A 20 -5.20 -2.45 18.93
N VAL A 21 -5.15 -1.14 18.69
CA VAL A 21 -5.26 -0.55 17.34
C VAL A 21 -4.13 -1.03 16.43
N LEU A 22 -2.89 -1.13 16.94
CA LEU A 22 -1.77 -1.69 16.19
C LEU A 22 -2.02 -3.15 15.79
N ALA A 23 -2.58 -3.96 16.69
CA ALA A 23 -2.96 -5.33 16.40
C ALA A 23 -4.10 -5.45 15.36
N LEU A 24 -5.02 -4.47 15.29
CA LEU A 24 -6.01 -4.40 14.22
C LEU A 24 -5.37 -4.05 12.88
N ARG A 25 -4.41 -3.12 12.87
CA ARG A 25 -3.68 -2.70 11.65
C ARG A 25 -2.78 -3.82 11.08
N SER A 26 -2.41 -4.82 11.87
CA SER A 26 -1.65 -5.98 11.40
C SER A 26 -2.51 -7.05 10.72
N ILE A 27 -3.85 -6.95 10.79
CA ILE A 27 -4.75 -7.86 10.09
C ILE A 27 -4.65 -7.58 8.58
N PHE A 28 -4.04 -8.51 7.86
CA PHE A 28 -4.03 -8.44 6.40
C PHE A 28 -5.28 -9.09 5.81
N SER A 29 -5.98 -8.35 4.95
CA SER A 29 -7.18 -8.85 4.27
C SER A 29 -6.92 -9.07 2.79
N SER A 30 -6.74 -10.34 2.40
CA SER A 30 -6.45 -10.70 1.01
C SER A 30 -7.65 -10.39 0.09
N ASN A 31 -7.41 -9.65 -0.99
CA ASN A 31 -8.40 -9.41 -2.05
C ASN A 31 -7.96 -10.07 -3.37
N ARG A 32 -8.80 -9.98 -4.41
CA ARG A 32 -8.50 -10.58 -5.72
C ARG A 32 -7.23 -9.98 -6.35
N ALA A 33 -7.04 -8.67 -6.24
CA ALA A 33 -5.87 -7.97 -6.78
C ALA A 33 -4.59 -8.41 -6.07
N TYR A 34 -4.62 -8.56 -4.74
CA TYR A 34 -3.50 -9.09 -3.96
C TYR A 34 -3.12 -10.50 -4.39
N ARG A 35 -4.07 -11.42 -4.56
CA ARG A 35 -3.78 -12.79 -5.00
C ARG A 35 -3.12 -12.81 -6.39
N GLN A 36 -3.61 -11.99 -7.32
CA GLN A 36 -2.97 -11.85 -8.64
C GLN A 36 -1.55 -11.31 -8.54
N PHE A 37 -1.33 -10.34 -7.65
CA PHE A 37 -0.01 -9.78 -7.41
C PHE A 37 0.95 -10.80 -6.81
N GLU A 38 0.51 -11.50 -5.78
CA GLU A 38 1.23 -12.58 -5.11
C GLU A 38 1.64 -13.69 -6.10
N GLU A 39 0.68 -14.22 -6.87
CA GLU A 39 0.93 -15.23 -7.90
C GLU A 39 1.96 -14.74 -8.94
N ARG A 40 1.78 -13.51 -9.44
CA ARG A 40 2.67 -12.95 -10.46
C ARG A 40 4.07 -12.69 -9.92
N PHE A 41 4.19 -12.15 -8.72
CA PHE A 41 5.46 -11.86 -8.07
C PHE A 41 6.24 -13.15 -7.82
N ARG A 42 5.61 -14.18 -7.23
CA ARG A 42 6.25 -15.48 -7.00
C ARG A 42 6.78 -16.10 -8.28
N TYR A 43 5.95 -16.13 -9.33
CA TYR A 43 6.37 -16.64 -10.63
C TYR A 43 7.60 -15.90 -11.17
N LEU A 44 7.61 -14.56 -11.11
CA LEU A 44 8.75 -13.78 -11.59
C LEU A 44 9.99 -13.95 -10.71
N LEU A 45 9.83 -14.10 -9.40
CA LEU A 45 10.93 -14.34 -8.45
C LEU A 45 11.58 -15.70 -8.70
N GLU A 46 10.78 -16.77 -8.76
CA GLU A 46 11.25 -18.13 -9.03
C GLU A 46 11.93 -18.21 -10.40
N ARG A 47 11.30 -17.61 -11.42
CA ARG A 47 11.89 -17.52 -12.76
C ARG A 47 13.24 -16.81 -12.73
N ARG A 48 13.36 -15.67 -12.04
CA ARG A 48 14.63 -14.92 -11.98
C ARG A 48 15.72 -15.71 -11.27
N ARG A 49 15.39 -16.40 -10.18
CA ARG A 49 16.32 -17.30 -9.46
C ARG A 49 16.78 -18.46 -10.36
N ALA A 50 15.88 -19.06 -11.13
CA ALA A 50 16.22 -20.12 -12.08
C ALA A 50 17.12 -19.63 -13.22
N GLU A 51 16.86 -18.44 -13.78
CA GLU A 51 17.72 -17.81 -14.78
C GLU A 51 19.15 -17.58 -14.24
N ILE A 52 19.28 -17.07 -13.02
CA ILE A 52 20.58 -16.88 -12.34
C ILE A 52 21.29 -18.22 -12.15
N ALA A 53 20.59 -19.25 -11.64
CA ALA A 53 21.17 -20.58 -11.43
C ALA A 53 21.66 -21.23 -12.73
N ALA A 54 21.00 -20.95 -13.85
CA ALA A 54 21.39 -21.43 -15.18
C ALA A 54 22.44 -20.54 -15.88
N GLY A 55 22.86 -19.43 -15.28
CA GLY A 55 23.75 -18.45 -15.91
C GLY A 55 23.12 -17.72 -17.11
N VAL A 56 21.78 -17.68 -17.19
CA VAL A 56 21.03 -17.06 -18.27
C VAL A 56 20.71 -15.61 -17.89
N VAL A 57 21.10 -14.69 -18.77
CA VAL A 57 20.69 -13.28 -18.67
C VAL A 57 19.49 -13.07 -19.59
N ALA A 58 18.33 -12.81 -18.99
CA ALA A 58 17.10 -12.48 -19.71
C ALA A 58 16.55 -11.14 -19.24
N GLU A 59 15.89 -10.42 -20.15
CA GLU A 59 15.23 -9.16 -19.79
C GLU A 59 14.20 -9.37 -18.68
N ALA A 60 14.26 -8.50 -17.67
CA ALA A 60 13.34 -8.54 -16.55
C ALA A 60 11.95 -8.02 -16.92
N ARG A 61 10.99 -8.21 -16.01
CA ARG A 61 9.58 -7.82 -16.17
C ARG A 61 9.17 -6.81 -15.12
N CYS A 62 8.09 -6.10 -15.40
CA CYS A 62 7.50 -5.11 -14.50
C CYS A 62 6.13 -5.59 -14.03
N ILE A 63 5.81 -5.42 -12.76
CA ILE A 63 4.44 -5.52 -12.23
C ILE A 63 3.98 -4.09 -11.91
N ALA A 64 2.82 -3.69 -12.42
CA ALA A 64 2.23 -2.39 -12.10
C ALA A 64 0.93 -2.59 -11.30
N LEU A 65 0.92 -2.17 -10.04
CA LEU A 65 -0.27 -2.16 -9.19
C LEU A 65 -0.94 -0.79 -9.33
N ILE A 66 -2.15 -0.76 -9.87
CA ILE A 66 -2.86 0.46 -10.23
C ILE A 66 -4.18 0.56 -9.46
N GLY A 67 -4.50 1.74 -8.92
CA GLY A 67 -5.75 1.98 -8.19
C GLY A 67 -5.69 3.30 -7.45
N ALA A 68 -6.83 3.86 -7.01
CA ALA A 68 -6.82 5.18 -6.40
C ALA A 68 -6.04 5.23 -5.07
N SER A 69 -5.77 6.43 -4.58
CA SER A 69 -5.22 6.60 -3.22
C SER A 69 -6.13 5.91 -2.20
N GLY A 70 -5.53 5.20 -1.25
CA GLY A 70 -6.26 4.41 -0.26
C GLY A 70 -6.85 3.08 -0.77
N SER A 71 -6.49 2.59 -1.96
CA SER A 71 -6.96 1.28 -2.46
C SER A 71 -6.23 0.07 -1.83
N GLY A 72 -5.14 0.29 -1.09
CA GLY A 72 -4.37 -0.74 -0.39
C GLY A 72 -3.16 -1.33 -1.14
N LYS A 73 -2.74 -0.73 -2.26
CA LYS A 73 -1.58 -1.18 -3.08
C LYS A 73 -0.28 -1.27 -2.28
N THR A 74 0.08 -0.18 -1.59
CA THR A 74 1.29 -0.09 -0.77
C THR A 74 1.29 -1.15 0.34
N THR A 75 0.15 -1.33 1.01
CA THR A 75 -0.02 -2.36 2.04
C THR A 75 0.13 -3.76 1.45
N ALA A 76 -0.44 -4.01 0.26
CA ALA A 76 -0.28 -5.28 -0.46
C ALA A 76 1.19 -5.57 -0.81
N ALA A 77 1.93 -4.58 -1.34
CA ALA A 77 3.36 -4.71 -1.64
C ALA A 77 4.18 -5.02 -0.39
N ARG A 78 4.07 -4.20 0.65
CA ARG A 78 4.79 -4.37 1.92
C ARG A 78 4.46 -5.71 2.58
N HIS A 79 3.20 -6.09 2.61
CA HIS A 79 2.78 -7.36 3.19
C HIS A 79 3.39 -8.54 2.43
N LEU A 80 3.29 -8.55 1.09
CA LEU A 80 3.88 -9.63 0.29
C LEU A 80 5.38 -9.78 0.53
N PHE A 81 6.12 -8.67 0.55
CA PHE A 81 7.56 -8.71 0.81
C PHE A 81 7.88 -9.26 2.20
N ALA A 82 7.08 -8.94 3.21
CA ALA A 82 7.28 -9.42 4.56
C ALA A 82 6.93 -10.92 4.75
N VAL A 83 5.97 -11.45 4.00
CA VAL A 83 5.49 -12.83 4.17
C VAL A 83 6.01 -13.81 3.12
N GLN A 84 6.66 -13.33 2.06
CA GLN A 84 7.20 -14.19 1.02
C GLN A 84 8.33 -15.07 1.60
N PRO A 85 8.20 -16.40 1.54
CA PRO A 85 9.23 -17.31 2.04
C PRO A 85 10.57 -17.08 1.35
N ASP A 86 11.64 -17.13 2.14
CA ASP A 86 13.03 -17.03 1.71
C ASP A 86 13.37 -15.74 0.92
N LEU A 87 12.54 -14.70 1.01
CA LEU A 87 12.83 -13.41 0.39
C LEU A 87 13.83 -12.63 1.26
N VAL A 88 15.00 -12.33 0.72
CA VAL A 88 16.03 -11.60 1.46
C VAL A 88 15.80 -10.10 1.28
N LEU A 89 15.24 -9.43 2.30
CA LEU A 89 15.07 -7.97 2.30
C LEU A 89 16.32 -7.24 2.79
N GLU A 90 17.00 -7.80 3.78
CA GLU A 90 18.32 -7.37 4.24
C GLU A 90 18.95 -8.54 5.01
N GLU A 91 20.17 -8.92 4.62
CA GLU A 91 20.92 -9.97 5.32
C GLU A 91 21.97 -9.33 6.24
N PRO A 92 22.06 -9.72 7.53
CA PRO A 92 23.05 -9.11 8.44
C PRO A 92 24.49 -9.47 8.09
N GLU A 93 24.71 -10.68 7.58
CA GLU A 93 26.03 -11.25 7.32
C GLU A 93 26.49 -11.08 5.86
N THR A 94 25.57 -10.73 4.95
CA THR A 94 25.88 -10.50 3.54
C THR A 94 25.24 -9.20 3.06
N PRO A 95 25.77 -8.54 2.02
CA PRO A 95 25.13 -7.34 1.47
C PRO A 95 23.86 -7.66 0.65
N ARG A 96 23.32 -8.88 0.70
CA ARG A 96 22.21 -9.32 -0.16
C ARG A 96 20.90 -8.61 0.21
N MET A 97 20.20 -8.15 -0.83
CA MET A 97 18.89 -7.52 -0.77
C MET A 97 18.17 -7.81 -2.10
N GLU A 98 17.31 -8.81 -2.13
CA GLU A 98 16.58 -9.23 -3.32
C GLU A 98 15.48 -8.26 -3.73
N VAL A 99 14.91 -7.49 -2.79
CA VAL A 99 13.94 -6.43 -3.07
C VAL A 99 14.33 -5.14 -2.37
N ALA A 100 14.59 -4.11 -3.14
CA ALA A 100 14.71 -2.74 -2.64
C ALA A 100 13.37 -2.02 -2.84
N SER A 101 12.79 -1.47 -1.78
CA SER A 101 11.47 -0.82 -1.82
C SER A 101 11.56 0.59 -1.27
N LEU A 102 11.10 1.58 -2.05
CA LEU A 102 11.10 2.98 -1.65
C LEU A 102 9.93 3.76 -2.27
N PRO A 103 9.38 4.76 -1.58
CA PRO A 103 8.53 5.75 -2.23
C PRO A 103 9.36 6.57 -3.22
N VAL A 104 8.73 6.93 -4.35
CA VAL A 104 9.27 7.94 -5.26
C VAL A 104 9.32 9.27 -4.49
N PRO A 105 10.48 9.93 -4.47
CA PRO A 105 10.62 11.15 -3.68
C PRO A 105 10.02 12.36 -4.40
N THR A 106 9.59 13.36 -3.62
CA THR A 106 9.12 14.64 -4.15
C THR A 106 10.19 15.71 -3.90
N PRO A 107 10.67 16.43 -4.93
CA PRO A 107 10.28 16.35 -6.35
C PRO A 107 10.89 15.16 -7.09
N ALA A 108 10.11 14.49 -7.95
CA ALA A 108 10.49 13.24 -8.64
C ALA A 108 11.44 13.44 -9.85
N THR A 109 12.49 14.25 -9.68
CA THR A 109 13.52 14.41 -10.70
C THR A 109 14.33 13.12 -10.85
N LEU A 110 14.76 12.79 -12.08
CA LEU A 110 15.54 11.58 -12.34
C LEU A 110 16.82 11.50 -11.48
N LYS A 111 17.43 12.66 -11.17
CA LYS A 111 18.58 12.75 -10.26
C LYS A 111 18.19 12.37 -8.83
N PHE A 112 17.12 12.95 -8.28
CA PHE A 112 16.72 12.71 -6.90
C PHE A 112 16.21 11.29 -6.68
N VAL A 113 15.45 10.73 -7.62
CA VAL A 113 15.02 9.32 -7.61
C VAL A 113 16.24 8.39 -7.57
N GLY A 114 17.27 8.66 -8.38
CA GLY A 114 18.51 7.88 -8.34
C GLY A 114 19.24 8.00 -6.99
N GLN A 115 19.27 9.20 -6.38
CA GLN A 115 19.86 9.42 -5.07
C GLN A 115 19.15 8.65 -3.96
N THR A 116 17.81 8.69 -3.94
CA THR A 116 17.04 7.96 -2.93
C THR A 116 17.12 6.45 -3.16
N THR A 117 17.22 6.01 -4.42
CA THR A 117 17.49 4.60 -4.74
C THR A 117 18.84 4.15 -4.18
N LEU A 118 19.91 4.92 -4.37
CA LEU A 118 21.21 4.63 -3.77
C LEU A 118 21.16 4.59 -2.24
N THR A 119 20.46 5.54 -1.61
CA THR A 119 20.28 5.55 -0.15
C THR A 119 19.51 4.31 0.32
N ALA A 120 18.45 3.90 -0.38
CA ALA A 120 17.70 2.68 -0.07
C ALA A 120 18.54 1.41 -0.23
N LEU A 121 19.49 1.41 -1.18
CA LEU A 121 20.50 0.36 -1.33
C LEU A 121 21.64 0.47 -0.30
N GLY A 122 21.63 1.43 0.63
CA GLY A 122 22.66 1.59 1.67
C GLY A 122 23.91 2.36 1.24
N PHE A 123 23.90 3.03 0.09
CA PHE A 123 25.04 3.74 -0.48
C PHE A 123 24.76 5.24 -0.70
N PRO A 124 24.46 6.03 0.36
CA PRO A 124 24.16 7.44 0.22
C PRO A 124 25.35 8.22 -0.38
N LEU A 125 25.06 9.13 -1.30
CA LEU A 125 26.09 9.96 -1.92
C LEU A 125 26.72 10.91 -0.90
N ARG A 126 28.05 10.95 -0.89
CA ARG A 126 28.83 11.90 -0.07
C ARG A 126 29.16 13.21 -0.79
N ARG A 127 29.00 13.25 -2.11
CA ARG A 127 29.32 14.39 -2.97
C ARG A 127 28.32 14.47 -4.10
N GLU A 128 28.12 15.66 -4.66
CA GLU A 128 27.30 15.81 -5.84
C GLU A 128 27.86 15.02 -7.04
N ARG A 129 26.93 14.48 -7.82
CA ARG A 129 27.15 13.69 -9.03
C ARG A 129 26.08 14.06 -10.06
N THR A 130 26.36 13.79 -11.34
CA THR A 130 25.37 13.91 -12.41
C THR A 130 24.34 12.78 -12.32
N ALA A 131 23.16 12.98 -12.90
CA ALA A 131 22.12 11.93 -12.92
C ALA A 131 22.64 10.63 -13.57
N GLN A 132 23.39 10.74 -14.67
CA GLN A 132 23.97 9.58 -15.35
C GLN A 132 24.89 8.78 -14.42
N THR A 133 25.86 9.42 -13.78
CA THR A 133 26.78 8.74 -12.85
C THR A 133 26.03 8.10 -11.69
N ILE A 134 24.96 8.73 -11.20
CA ILE A 134 24.13 8.17 -10.13
C ILE A 134 23.45 6.88 -10.59
N TRP A 135 22.88 6.86 -11.80
CA TRP A 135 22.20 5.67 -12.32
C TRP A 135 23.16 4.54 -12.71
N ASP A 136 24.39 4.86 -13.11
CA ASP A 136 25.44 3.86 -13.28
C ASP A 136 25.80 3.22 -11.93
N MET A 137 26.00 4.02 -10.89
CA MET A 137 26.20 3.52 -9.53
C MET A 137 25.02 2.69 -9.02
N VAL A 138 23.77 3.08 -9.32
CA VAL A 138 22.58 2.30 -8.96
C VAL A 138 22.66 0.91 -9.56
N LYS A 139 22.99 0.78 -10.86
CA LYS A 139 23.10 -0.53 -11.53
C LYS A 139 24.19 -1.39 -10.92
N ASP A 140 25.36 -0.82 -10.65
CA ASP A 140 26.48 -1.52 -10.02
C ASP A 140 26.09 -2.04 -8.64
N HIS A 141 25.43 -1.21 -7.81
CA HIS A 141 25.00 -1.60 -6.47
C HIS A 141 23.84 -2.60 -6.48
N LEU A 142 22.90 -2.52 -7.43
CA LEU A 142 21.86 -3.54 -7.61
C LEU A 142 22.48 -4.91 -7.90
N ALA A 143 23.50 -4.97 -8.75
CA ALA A 143 24.23 -6.20 -9.03
C ALA A 143 25.01 -6.70 -7.80
N ALA A 144 25.74 -5.81 -7.12
CA ALA A 144 26.54 -6.14 -5.95
C ALA A 144 25.67 -6.65 -4.77
N ARG A 145 24.47 -6.10 -4.59
CA ARG A 145 23.50 -6.56 -3.58
C ARG A 145 22.62 -7.72 -4.04
N GLN A 146 22.83 -8.22 -5.26
CA GLN A 146 22.02 -9.26 -5.89
C GLN A 146 20.51 -8.94 -5.88
N THR A 147 20.16 -7.68 -6.11
CA THR A 147 18.77 -7.20 -6.11
C THR A 147 18.02 -7.69 -7.33
N LEU A 148 16.91 -8.39 -7.10
CA LEU A 148 16.09 -8.99 -8.14
C LEU A 148 14.95 -8.06 -8.55
N PHE A 149 14.38 -7.31 -7.60
CA PHE A 149 13.32 -6.34 -7.86
C PHE A 149 13.58 -4.98 -7.20
N LEU A 150 13.20 -3.93 -7.90
CA LEU A 150 13.11 -2.58 -7.39
C LEU A 150 11.64 -2.16 -7.35
N HIS A 151 11.15 -1.84 -6.16
CA HIS A 151 9.78 -1.40 -5.92
C HIS A 151 9.73 0.12 -5.71
N TYR A 152 9.07 0.82 -6.62
CA TYR A 152 8.78 2.25 -6.51
C TYR A 152 7.31 2.46 -6.13
N ASP A 153 7.11 3.03 -4.94
CA ASP A 153 5.79 3.43 -4.46
C ASP A 153 5.44 4.87 -4.86
N GLU A 154 4.16 5.16 -5.10
CA GLU A 154 3.71 6.41 -5.72
C GLU A 154 4.39 6.71 -7.07
N ALA A 155 4.56 5.67 -7.89
CA ALA A 155 5.29 5.75 -9.16
C ALA A 155 4.68 6.71 -10.20
N GLN A 156 3.42 7.13 -10.06
CA GLN A 156 2.86 8.18 -10.91
C GLN A 156 3.62 9.50 -10.82
N ASP A 157 4.28 9.77 -9.69
CA ASP A 157 5.04 11.00 -9.47
C ASP A 157 6.23 11.12 -10.44
N LEU A 158 6.72 9.98 -10.96
CA LEU A 158 7.72 9.95 -12.02
C LEU A 158 7.24 10.56 -13.34
N SER A 159 5.96 10.87 -13.50
CA SER A 159 5.42 11.64 -14.64
C SER A 159 4.89 13.01 -14.27
N ALA A 160 4.70 13.27 -12.97
CA ALA A 160 4.06 14.48 -12.50
C ALA A 160 4.90 15.71 -12.88
N HIS A 161 4.27 16.66 -13.58
CA HIS A 161 4.89 17.93 -13.99
C HIS A 161 6.15 17.79 -14.87
N GLN A 162 6.33 16.65 -15.54
CA GLN A 162 7.46 16.41 -16.44
C GLN A 162 7.15 16.83 -17.88
N THR A 163 8.16 17.36 -18.55
CA THR A 163 8.14 17.54 -20.00
C THR A 163 8.17 16.18 -20.73
N PRO A 164 7.70 16.07 -21.98
CA PRO A 164 7.78 14.83 -22.75
C PRO A 164 9.20 14.24 -22.86
N LYS A 165 10.21 15.12 -22.87
CA LYS A 165 11.63 14.72 -22.90
C LYS A 165 12.09 14.10 -21.59
N GLU A 166 11.68 14.66 -20.46
CA GLU A 166 11.97 14.12 -19.12
C GLU A 166 11.28 12.77 -18.91
N LEU A 167 10.01 12.67 -19.30
CA LEU A 167 9.26 11.42 -19.23
C LEU A 167 9.92 10.32 -20.08
N THR A 168 10.39 10.67 -21.28
CA THR A 168 11.17 9.75 -22.13
C THR A 168 12.47 9.31 -21.44
N SER A 169 13.13 10.21 -20.71
CA SER A 169 14.35 9.90 -19.95
C SER A 169 14.08 8.97 -18.77
N VAL A 170 12.97 9.15 -18.06
CA VAL A 170 12.50 8.24 -17.00
C VAL A 170 12.25 6.86 -17.58
N VAL A 171 11.46 6.76 -18.65
CA VAL A 171 11.13 5.47 -19.29
C VAL A 171 12.38 4.76 -19.82
N ASN A 172 13.33 5.49 -20.42
CA ASN A 172 14.61 4.93 -20.85
C ASN A 172 15.44 4.42 -19.68
N THR A 173 15.40 5.10 -18.53
CA THR A 173 16.09 4.66 -17.32
C THR A 173 15.50 3.36 -16.80
N LEU A 174 14.17 3.27 -16.66
CA LEU A 174 13.48 2.04 -16.24
C LEU A 174 13.77 0.87 -17.19
N LYS A 175 13.74 1.10 -18.50
CA LYS A 175 14.13 0.09 -19.51
C LYS A 175 15.59 -0.35 -19.32
N SER A 176 16.51 0.58 -19.06
CA SER A 176 17.92 0.27 -18.89
C SER A 176 18.21 -0.61 -17.66
N LEU A 177 17.41 -0.52 -16.60
CA LEU A 177 17.49 -1.42 -15.44
C LEU A 177 17.02 -2.84 -15.81
N MET A 178 15.89 -2.92 -16.52
CA MET A 178 15.28 -4.20 -16.90
C MET A 178 16.06 -4.95 -17.99
N GLN A 179 16.86 -4.23 -18.78
CA GLN A 179 17.63 -4.76 -19.92
C GLN A 179 19.14 -4.76 -19.67
N HIS A 180 19.56 -4.58 -18.41
CA HIS A 180 20.98 -4.51 -18.08
C HIS A 180 21.70 -5.80 -18.50
N PRO A 181 22.86 -5.74 -19.19
CA PRO A 181 23.46 -6.91 -19.85
C PRO A 181 24.04 -7.97 -18.90
N VAL A 182 24.28 -7.62 -17.63
CA VAL A 182 24.82 -8.53 -16.61
C VAL A 182 23.75 -8.87 -15.57
N TRP A 183 23.20 -7.83 -14.93
CA TRP A 183 22.18 -7.97 -13.89
C TRP A 183 20.85 -7.24 -14.19
N PRO A 184 19.97 -7.79 -15.04
CA PRO A 184 18.60 -7.32 -15.22
C PRO A 184 17.82 -7.30 -13.89
N VAL A 185 17.13 -6.17 -13.61
CA VAL A 185 16.32 -5.99 -12.40
C VAL A 185 14.85 -5.82 -12.77
N GLY A 186 13.98 -6.62 -12.12
CA GLY A 186 12.53 -6.50 -12.25
C GLY A 186 12.01 -5.25 -11.57
N LEU A 187 10.89 -4.72 -12.05
CA LEU A 187 10.27 -3.53 -11.46
C LEU A 187 8.93 -3.90 -10.83
N ILE A 188 8.61 -3.24 -9.72
CA ILE A 188 7.28 -3.22 -9.13
C ILE A 188 6.90 -1.74 -8.97
N LEU A 189 5.84 -1.32 -9.63
CA LEU A 189 5.38 0.08 -9.61
C LEU A 189 4.00 0.10 -8.96
N THR A 190 3.85 0.75 -7.81
CA THR A 190 2.52 1.02 -7.24
C THR A 190 2.16 2.47 -7.51
N GLY A 191 0.92 2.71 -7.93
CA GLY A 191 0.49 4.08 -8.18
C GLY A 191 -0.98 4.23 -8.53
N THR A 192 -1.38 5.48 -8.74
CA THR A 192 -2.72 5.84 -9.18
C THR A 192 -2.93 5.56 -10.68
N ALA A 193 -4.10 5.89 -11.23
CA ALA A 193 -4.40 5.65 -12.64
C ALA A 193 -3.42 6.40 -13.58
N GLU A 194 -2.86 7.51 -13.10
CA GLU A 194 -1.85 8.33 -13.74
C GLU A 194 -0.58 7.53 -14.07
N LEU A 195 -0.26 6.46 -13.33
CA LEU A 195 0.86 5.56 -13.64
C LEU A 195 0.77 4.97 -15.06
N LYS A 196 -0.44 4.84 -15.62
CA LYS A 196 -0.66 4.39 -17.00
C LYS A 196 -0.04 5.31 -18.02
N THR A 197 0.12 6.60 -17.73
CA THR A 197 0.76 7.56 -18.64
C THR A 197 2.23 7.18 -18.89
N ILE A 198 2.98 6.82 -17.85
CA ILE A 198 4.37 6.35 -17.96
C ILE A 198 4.43 5.04 -18.74
N ILE A 199 3.58 4.07 -18.38
CA ILE A 199 3.58 2.73 -18.99
C ILE A 199 3.27 2.81 -20.49
N ASN A 200 2.28 3.62 -20.87
CA ASN A 200 1.82 3.74 -22.26
C ASN A 200 2.65 4.71 -23.10
N HIS A 201 3.57 5.49 -22.48
CA HIS A 201 4.46 6.40 -23.20
C HIS A 201 5.43 5.65 -24.14
N ASP A 202 5.73 4.38 -23.86
CA ASP A 202 6.62 3.56 -24.67
C ASP A 202 6.07 2.13 -24.83
N ALA A 203 5.82 1.72 -26.08
CA ALA A 203 5.25 0.41 -26.38
C ALA A 203 6.16 -0.77 -25.98
N GLN A 204 7.47 -0.58 -25.88
CA GLN A 204 8.39 -1.62 -25.42
C GLN A 204 8.34 -1.79 -23.90
N LEU A 205 8.12 -0.71 -23.13
CA LEU A 205 7.85 -0.80 -21.70
C LEU A 205 6.50 -1.47 -21.46
N ALA A 206 5.43 -1.02 -22.14
CA ALA A 206 4.09 -1.58 -22.01
C ALA A 206 4.05 -3.11 -22.21
N ARG A 207 4.77 -3.63 -23.21
CA ARG A 207 4.88 -5.09 -23.48
C ARG A 207 5.57 -5.90 -22.38
N ARG A 208 6.28 -5.24 -21.45
CA ARG A 208 6.99 -5.88 -20.33
C ARG A 208 6.27 -5.73 -18.99
N VAL A 209 5.17 -5.00 -18.96
CA VAL A 209 4.40 -4.70 -17.76
C VAL A 209 3.23 -5.67 -17.63
N TYR A 210 3.07 -6.24 -16.43
CA TYR A 210 1.88 -6.96 -16.00
C TYR A 210 1.03 -6.03 -15.12
N PRO A 211 -0.03 -5.40 -15.66
CA PRO A 211 -0.89 -4.52 -14.87
C PRO A 211 -1.83 -5.32 -13.98
N ILE A 212 -2.01 -4.86 -12.74
CA ILE A 212 -2.93 -5.42 -11.76
C ILE A 212 -3.73 -4.26 -11.17
N GLU A 213 -5.02 -4.24 -11.48
CA GLU A 213 -5.93 -3.21 -11.01
C GLU A 213 -6.47 -3.56 -9.62
N PHE A 214 -6.44 -2.60 -8.72
CA PHE A 214 -7.14 -2.60 -7.43
C PHE A 214 -8.48 -1.91 -7.65
N PRO A 215 -9.57 -2.67 -7.87
CA PRO A 215 -10.85 -2.10 -8.23
C PRO A 215 -11.49 -1.38 -7.03
N ARG A 216 -12.37 -0.45 -7.35
CA ARG A 216 -13.31 0.10 -6.37
C ARG A 216 -14.29 -1.01 -5.94
N LEU A 217 -14.66 -0.97 -4.67
CA LEU A 217 -15.71 -1.81 -4.12
C LEU A 217 -17.07 -1.43 -4.72
N ASP A 218 -17.91 -2.43 -4.93
CA ASP A 218 -19.30 -2.27 -5.33
C ASP A 218 -20.21 -2.24 -4.10
N LEU A 219 -21.20 -1.33 -4.09
CA LEU A 219 -22.08 -1.14 -2.94
C LEU A 219 -22.97 -2.36 -2.66
N VAL A 220 -23.26 -3.17 -3.68
CA VAL A 220 -24.14 -4.34 -3.56
C VAL A 220 -23.32 -5.62 -3.54
N LEU A 221 -22.43 -5.80 -4.52
CA LEU A 221 -21.70 -7.07 -4.68
C LEU A 221 -20.69 -7.31 -3.55
N ASP A 222 -20.13 -6.26 -2.94
CA ASP A 222 -19.15 -6.39 -1.86
C ASP A 222 -19.76 -6.20 -0.45
N ALA A 223 -21.05 -5.87 -0.33
CA ALA A 223 -21.69 -5.56 0.96
C ALA A 223 -21.57 -6.71 1.97
N GLU A 224 -21.92 -7.94 1.58
CA GLU A 224 -21.86 -9.10 2.48
C GLU A 224 -20.42 -9.39 2.92
N ARG A 225 -19.46 -9.26 2.00
CA ARG A 225 -18.04 -9.45 2.31
C ARG A 225 -17.55 -8.39 3.30
N VAL A 226 -17.95 -7.12 3.12
CA VAL A 226 -17.60 -6.02 4.02
C VAL A 226 -18.25 -6.20 5.39
N ARG A 227 -19.50 -6.68 5.44
CA ARG A 227 -20.19 -7.00 6.70
C ARG A 227 -19.43 -8.07 7.50
N GLN A 228 -19.01 -9.15 6.83
CA GLN A 228 -18.19 -10.21 7.45
C GLN A 228 -16.83 -9.68 7.94
N LEU A 229 -16.20 -8.81 7.16
CA LEU A 229 -14.95 -8.13 7.53
C LEU A 229 -15.13 -7.26 8.77
N LEU A 230 -16.21 -6.48 8.83
CA LEU A 230 -16.55 -5.67 9.99
C LEU A 230 -16.71 -6.55 11.25
N CYS A 231 -17.47 -7.64 11.16
CA CYS A 231 -17.60 -8.60 12.26
C CYS A 231 -16.25 -9.24 12.67
N LEU A 232 -15.34 -9.47 11.73
CA LEU A 232 -14.00 -9.97 12.02
C LEU A 232 -13.19 -8.95 12.84
N TYR A 233 -13.17 -7.70 12.40
CA TYR A 233 -12.44 -6.62 13.08
C TYR A 233 -13.04 -6.33 14.46
N SER A 234 -14.36 -6.28 14.61
CA SER A 234 -15.03 -6.13 15.91
C SER A 234 -14.64 -7.24 16.87
N ARG A 235 -14.70 -8.51 16.45
CA ARG A 235 -14.27 -9.63 17.30
C ARG A 235 -12.81 -9.54 17.70
N ARG A 236 -11.93 -9.10 16.79
CA ARG A 236 -10.51 -8.94 17.08
C ARG A 236 -10.22 -7.77 18.05
N ALA A 237 -11.15 -6.84 18.13
CA ALA A 237 -11.21 -5.75 19.08
C ALA A 237 -11.97 -6.11 20.37
N ASP A 238 -12.34 -7.36 20.60
CA ASP A 238 -13.15 -7.80 21.74
C ASP A 238 -14.49 -7.06 21.86
N MET A 239 -15.10 -6.73 20.71
CA MET A 239 -16.38 -6.03 20.59
C MET A 239 -17.37 -6.79 19.71
N THR A 240 -18.65 -6.50 19.89
CA THR A 240 -19.73 -7.01 19.02
C THR A 240 -20.39 -5.85 18.28
N PRO A 241 -20.58 -5.92 16.95
CA PRO A 241 -21.38 -4.90 16.26
C PRO A 241 -22.84 -4.98 16.71
N CYS A 242 -23.50 -3.85 16.91
CA CYS A 242 -24.94 -3.84 17.16
C CYS A 242 -25.71 -4.34 15.92
N ASN A 243 -27.00 -4.65 16.10
CA ASN A 243 -27.82 -5.24 15.04
C ASN A 243 -27.84 -4.39 13.77
N GLU A 244 -27.91 -3.07 13.91
CA GLU A 244 -27.95 -2.12 12.80
C GLU A 244 -26.61 -2.04 12.06
N VAL A 245 -25.49 -2.12 12.78
CA VAL A 245 -24.12 -2.14 12.21
C VAL A 245 -23.82 -3.48 11.53
N GLY A 246 -24.41 -4.57 12.02
CA GLY A 246 -24.24 -5.93 11.50
C GLY A 246 -24.99 -6.24 10.19
N THR A 247 -25.47 -5.23 9.46
CA THR A 247 -26.30 -5.37 8.25
C THR A 247 -25.52 -5.14 6.94
N THR A 248 -26.06 -5.64 5.83
CA THR A 248 -25.53 -5.35 4.48
C THR A 248 -25.75 -3.90 4.05
N GLU A 249 -26.83 -3.29 4.53
CA GLU A 249 -27.20 -1.90 4.31
C GLU A 249 -26.17 -0.97 4.96
N PHE A 250 -25.77 -1.27 6.20
CA PHE A 250 -24.69 -0.56 6.87
C PHE A 250 -23.35 -0.78 6.18
N ALA A 251 -23.08 -2.01 5.71
CA ALA A 251 -21.86 -2.29 4.94
C ALA A 251 -21.80 -1.47 3.63
N ALA A 252 -22.92 -1.30 2.92
CA ALA A 252 -22.98 -0.43 1.73
C ALA A 252 -22.68 1.05 2.09
N ARG A 253 -23.24 1.56 3.20
CA ARG A 253 -22.90 2.89 3.73
C ARG A 253 -21.42 3.03 4.06
N LEU A 254 -20.83 2.03 4.69
CA LEU A 254 -19.41 1.98 5.01
C LEU A 254 -18.53 1.97 3.75
N ILE A 255 -18.91 1.22 2.71
CA ILE A 255 -18.23 1.23 1.40
C ILE A 255 -18.26 2.63 0.79
N HIS A 256 -19.42 3.28 0.80
CA HIS A 256 -19.56 4.64 0.30
C HIS A 256 -18.72 5.65 1.11
N ALA A 257 -18.75 5.55 2.44
CA ALA A 257 -17.96 6.37 3.36
C ALA A 257 -16.45 6.24 3.09
N GLY A 258 -15.97 5.04 2.78
CA GLY A 258 -14.58 4.75 2.37
C GLY A 258 -14.26 5.16 0.93
N ALA A 259 -15.07 6.01 0.29
CA ALA A 259 -14.97 6.39 -1.11
C ALA A 259 -14.83 5.21 -2.09
N ARG A 260 -15.39 4.05 -1.70
CA ARG A 260 -15.31 2.76 -2.38
C ARG A 260 -13.90 2.19 -2.51
N GLU A 261 -12.93 2.70 -1.75
CA GLU A 261 -11.55 2.20 -1.74
C GLU A 261 -11.33 1.28 -0.54
N PHE A 262 -10.83 0.08 -0.78
CA PHE A 262 -10.74 -0.96 0.25
C PHE A 262 -9.85 -0.55 1.44
N GLY A 263 -8.72 0.11 1.20
CA GLY A 263 -7.83 0.57 2.27
C GLY A 263 -8.47 1.66 3.13
N LEU A 264 -9.17 2.64 2.52
CA LEU A 264 -9.91 3.66 3.27
C LEU A 264 -11.04 3.04 4.10
N LEU A 265 -11.73 2.03 3.57
CA LEU A 265 -12.73 1.28 4.33
C LEU A 265 -12.13 0.66 5.59
N ILE A 266 -10.97 -0.02 5.48
CA ILE A 266 -10.27 -0.59 6.65
C ILE A 266 -9.89 0.50 7.66
N GLU A 267 -9.37 1.63 7.19
CA GLU A 267 -9.05 2.76 8.08
C GLU A 267 -10.28 3.25 8.85
N LEU A 268 -11.43 3.38 8.19
CA LEU A 268 -12.69 3.79 8.84
C LEU A 268 -13.16 2.76 9.88
N VAL A 269 -13.07 1.46 9.57
CA VAL A 269 -13.41 0.39 10.52
C VAL A 269 -12.53 0.47 11.77
N ILE A 270 -11.22 0.56 11.59
CA ILE A 270 -10.26 0.63 12.71
C ILE A 270 -10.49 1.90 13.53
N ALA A 271 -10.71 3.05 12.88
CA ALA A 271 -10.93 4.30 13.57
C ALA A 271 -12.26 4.33 14.35
N ALA A 272 -13.32 3.69 13.83
CA ALA A 272 -14.58 3.54 14.56
C ALA A 272 -14.43 2.61 15.78
N LEU A 273 -13.64 1.53 15.66
CA LEU A 273 -13.31 0.66 16.79
C LEU A 273 -12.47 1.39 17.84
N GLU A 274 -11.50 2.20 17.42
CA GLU A 274 -10.72 3.05 18.32
C GLU A 274 -11.62 4.04 19.08
N GLU A 275 -12.56 4.70 18.39
CA GLU A 275 -13.55 5.58 19.01
C GLU A 275 -14.40 4.83 20.06
N ALA A 276 -14.84 3.60 19.75
CA ALA A 276 -15.58 2.75 20.68
C ALA A 276 -14.73 2.33 21.89
N MET A 277 -13.43 2.06 21.70
CA MET A 277 -12.54 1.71 22.81
C MET A 277 -12.31 2.92 23.73
N LEU A 278 -12.15 4.11 23.15
CA LEU A 278 -11.96 5.35 23.90
C LEU A 278 -13.20 5.76 24.70
N SER A 279 -14.40 5.41 24.21
CA SER A 279 -15.65 5.62 24.95
C SER A 279 -15.93 4.54 26.01
N GLY A 280 -15.09 3.52 26.12
CA GLY A 280 -15.31 2.39 27.02
C GLY A 280 -16.47 1.48 26.60
N ALA A 281 -16.87 1.51 25.33
CA ALA A 281 -17.96 0.68 24.83
C ALA A 281 -17.54 -0.77 24.62
N GLU A 282 -18.46 -1.71 24.87
CA GLU A 282 -18.29 -3.13 24.54
C GLU A 282 -18.98 -3.49 23.20
N THR A 283 -19.86 -2.62 22.73
CA THR A 283 -20.64 -2.78 21.51
C THR A 283 -20.26 -1.70 20.50
N LEU A 284 -19.99 -2.12 19.26
CA LEU A 284 -19.73 -1.21 18.15
C LEU A 284 -21.05 -0.73 17.54
N GLU A 285 -21.43 0.49 17.91
CA GLU A 285 -22.63 1.20 17.42
C GLU A 285 -22.36 2.18 16.27
N ILE A 286 -23.43 2.57 15.55
CA ILE A 286 -23.41 3.60 14.49
C ILE A 286 -22.77 4.90 14.99
N LEU A 287 -23.04 5.28 16.25
CA LEU A 287 -22.52 6.51 16.86
C LEU A 287 -20.99 6.62 16.79
N HIS A 288 -20.27 5.50 16.90
CA HIS A 288 -18.80 5.50 16.83
C HIS A 288 -18.30 5.83 15.42
N PHE A 289 -18.98 5.32 14.39
CA PHE A 289 -18.71 5.69 13.00
C PHE A 289 -19.06 7.15 12.74
N THR A 290 -20.21 7.61 13.24
CA THR A 290 -20.64 9.01 13.10
C THR A 290 -19.63 9.97 13.74
N ARG A 291 -19.21 9.72 14.99
CA ARG A 291 -18.24 10.55 15.71
C ARG A 291 -16.86 10.55 15.05
N MET A 292 -16.34 9.38 14.72
CA MET A 292 -15.04 9.26 14.05
C MET A 292 -15.04 9.98 12.70
N PHE A 293 -16.09 9.79 11.90
CA PHE A 293 -16.20 10.42 10.59
C PHE A 293 -16.34 11.94 10.72
N GLY A 294 -17.16 12.42 11.67
CA GLY A 294 -17.29 13.84 11.98
C GLY A 294 -15.98 14.48 12.42
N LYS A 295 -15.18 13.81 13.25
CA LYS A 295 -13.83 14.28 13.65
C LYS A 295 -12.86 14.33 12.46
N ARG A 296 -12.88 13.33 11.58
CA ARG A 296 -11.97 13.23 10.43
C ARG A 296 -12.33 14.23 9.32
N ALA A 297 -13.61 14.41 9.04
CA ALA A 297 -14.11 15.23 7.95
C ALA A 297 -14.49 16.66 8.38
N GLY A 298 -14.71 16.92 9.66
CA GLY A 298 -15.23 18.22 10.12
C GLY A 298 -16.63 18.54 9.59
N CYS A 299 -17.42 17.52 9.23
CA CYS A 299 -18.74 17.68 8.62
C CYS A 299 -19.87 17.68 9.67
N ILE A 300 -20.95 18.42 9.38
CA ILE A 300 -22.21 18.34 10.15
C ILE A 300 -22.94 17.02 9.87
N ASP A 301 -23.88 16.63 10.73
CA ASP A 301 -24.61 15.36 10.63
C ASP A 301 -25.30 15.16 9.27
N GLY A 302 -25.85 16.22 8.67
CA GLY A 302 -26.48 16.15 7.35
C GLY A 302 -25.54 15.75 6.20
N LEU A 303 -24.22 15.84 6.40
CA LEU A 303 -23.17 15.43 5.46
C LEU A 303 -22.40 14.20 5.93
N ASN A 304 -22.88 13.52 6.97
CA ASN A 304 -22.27 12.31 7.49
C ASN A 304 -22.99 11.08 6.90
N PRO A 305 -22.30 10.22 6.12
CA PRO A 305 -22.91 9.11 5.40
C PRO A 305 -23.49 8.02 6.33
N PHE A 306 -23.13 8.01 7.62
CA PHE A 306 -23.66 7.05 8.59
C PHE A 306 -25.03 7.45 9.16
N VAL A 307 -25.46 8.70 9.00
CA VAL A 307 -26.75 9.20 9.52
C VAL A 307 -27.61 9.87 8.45
N ALA A 308 -27.03 10.38 7.37
CA ALA A 308 -27.79 10.99 6.28
C ALA A 308 -28.69 9.96 5.57
N GLY A 309 -29.94 10.34 5.30
CA GLY A 309 -30.88 9.50 4.52
C GLY A 309 -30.33 9.18 3.13
N ASP A 310 -30.03 10.21 2.35
CA ASP A 310 -29.50 10.12 0.99
C ASP A 310 -27.97 10.11 0.95
N PHE A 311 -27.35 9.21 1.72
CA PHE A 311 -25.90 9.17 1.89
C PHE A 311 -25.12 9.05 0.57
N GLU A 312 -25.66 8.38 -0.44
CA GLU A 312 -25.00 8.17 -1.74
C GLU A 312 -24.69 9.46 -2.51
N ARG A 313 -25.38 10.56 -2.19
CA ARG A 313 -25.16 11.87 -2.82
C ARG A 313 -23.98 12.64 -2.22
N ILE A 314 -23.42 12.16 -1.11
CA ILE A 314 -22.33 12.82 -0.40
C ILE A 314 -21.01 12.49 -1.10
N ASP A 315 -20.24 13.51 -1.49
CA ASP A 315 -18.90 13.29 -2.03
C ASP A 315 -17.90 13.07 -0.90
N THR A 316 -17.71 11.81 -0.51
CA THR A 316 -16.87 11.41 0.62
C THR A 316 -15.38 11.70 0.46
N ARG A 317 -14.92 12.09 -0.75
CA ARG A 317 -13.53 12.52 -0.98
C ARG A 317 -13.32 14.01 -0.75
N LYS A 318 -14.37 14.83 -0.91
CA LYS A 318 -14.30 16.29 -0.79
C LYS A 318 -14.61 16.83 0.59
N LEU A 319 -14.92 15.96 1.55
CA LEU A 319 -15.38 16.40 2.87
C LEU A 319 -14.30 17.11 3.72
N LEU A 320 -13.07 17.28 3.21
CA LEU A 320 -12.05 18.16 3.80
C LEU A 320 -12.02 19.57 3.19
N ASN A 321 -12.89 19.90 2.24
CA ASN A 321 -13.06 21.29 1.82
C ASN A 321 -13.77 22.01 2.97
N HIS A 322 -12.99 22.66 3.84
CA HIS A 322 -13.46 23.77 4.64
C HIS A 322 -14.32 24.64 3.74
N GLY A 323 -15.57 24.90 4.13
CA GLY A 323 -16.53 25.62 3.31
C GLY A 323 -15.95 26.94 2.81
N GLU A 324 -15.48 26.94 1.56
CA GLU A 324 -15.68 28.09 0.69
C GLU A 324 -17.18 28.09 0.42
N CYS A 325 -17.91 28.85 1.22
CA CYS A 325 -19.12 29.47 0.71
C CYS A 325 -18.68 30.26 -0.53
N ASP A 326 -18.91 29.68 -1.71
CA ASP A 326 -19.08 30.45 -2.92
C ASP A 326 -20.30 31.35 -2.69
N VAL A 327 -20.04 32.53 -2.14
CA VAL A 327 -20.97 33.66 -2.21
C VAL A 327 -20.88 34.15 -3.63
N GLN A 328 -21.84 33.74 -4.45
CA GLN A 328 -22.26 34.53 -5.60
C GLN A 328 -23.00 35.78 -5.12
#